data_AF-A0A8J7WS73-F1
#
_entry.id   AF-A0A8J7WS73-F1
#
_cell.length_a   1.000
_cell.length_b   1.000
_cell.length_c   1.000
_cell.angle_alpha   90.00
_cell.angle_beta   90.00
_cell.angle_gamma   90.00
#
_symmetry.space_group_name_H-M   'P 1'
#
loop_
_entity.id
_entity.type
_entity.pdbx_description
1 polymer ?
#
loop_
_entity_poly.entity_id
_entity_poly.type
_entity_poly.pdbx_seq_one_letter_code
_entity_poly.pdbx_strand_id
1 'polypeptide(L)'
;MTKQRGMPLYAAVIAVATAMQESSLINLTRATNADSLGLFQQRPSMGWGTPAQLTDPVYATNAFLSALKSYAPNYRSEALWRAAQAVQRSGFPTAYAQWEAQAARMVQALIANGSV
;
A
#
# COMPACT_ATOMS: atom_id res chain seq x y z
N MET A 1 -6.69 -9.68 4.91
CA MET A 1 -7.33 -8.51 4.26
C MET A 1 -7.55 -8.70 2.75
N THR A 2 -6.52 -8.97 1.93
CA THR A 2 -6.71 -9.18 0.47
C THR A 2 -7.59 -10.39 0.15
N LYS A 3 -7.38 -11.52 0.84
CA LYS A 3 -8.21 -12.73 0.76
C LYS A 3 -9.68 -12.47 1.09
N GLN A 4 -9.96 -11.77 2.19
CA GLN A 4 -11.31 -11.36 2.59
C GLN A 4 -11.99 -10.45 1.54
N ARG A 5 -11.21 -9.73 0.73
CA ARG A 5 -11.68 -8.84 -0.35
C ARG A 5 -11.72 -9.52 -1.72
N GLY A 6 -11.43 -10.82 -1.81
CA GLY A 6 -11.33 -11.56 -3.08
C GLY A 6 -10.23 -11.05 -4.01
N MET A 7 -9.21 -10.38 -3.47
CA MET A 7 -8.08 -9.87 -4.25
C MET A 7 -6.93 -10.90 -4.27
N PRO A 8 -6.28 -11.13 -5.41
CA PRO A 8 -5.11 -12.00 -5.52
C PRO A 8 -3.98 -11.56 -4.60
N LEU A 9 -3.10 -12.51 -4.27
CA LEU A 9 -1.89 -12.28 -3.45
C LEU A 9 -1.02 -11.15 -4.00
N TYR A 10 -0.99 -10.94 -5.31
CA TYR A 10 -0.24 -9.84 -5.92
C TYR A 10 -0.68 -8.46 -5.40
N ALA A 11 -1.95 -8.28 -5.01
CA ALA A 11 -2.39 -7.04 -4.36
C ALA A 11 -1.74 -6.82 -2.99
N ALA A 12 -1.45 -7.90 -2.25
CA ALA A 12 -0.72 -7.80 -0.99
C ALA A 12 0.74 -7.41 -1.24
N VAL A 13 1.36 -7.96 -2.29
CA VAL A 13 2.73 -7.60 -2.70
C VAL A 13 2.80 -6.11 -3.06
N ILE A 14 1.85 -5.59 -3.85
CA ILE A 14 1.76 -4.17 -4.19
C ILE A 14 1.62 -3.30 -2.93
N ALA A 15 0.72 -3.68 -2.00
CA ALA A 15 0.50 -2.93 -0.76
C ALA A 15 1.76 -2.91 0.14
N VAL A 16 2.43 -4.06 0.31
CA VAL A 16 3.66 -4.15 1.10
C VAL A 16 4.77 -3.32 0.46
N ALA A 17 5.02 -3.47 -0.84
CA ALA A 17 6.03 -2.68 -1.56
C ALA A 17 5.75 -1.17 -1.48
N THR A 18 4.48 -0.78 -1.56
CA THR A 18 4.09 0.63 -1.41
C THR A 18 4.39 1.12 0.00
N ALA A 19 3.96 0.40 1.05
CA ALA A 19 4.22 0.80 2.43
C ALA A 19 5.74 0.80 2.77
N MET A 20 6.54 -0.07 2.16
CA MET A 20 8.00 -0.02 2.27
C MET A 20 8.56 1.27 1.68
N GLN A 21 8.11 1.66 0.48
CA GLN A 21 8.56 2.90 -0.15
C GLN A 21 8.14 4.14 0.62
N GLU A 22 6.90 4.16 1.11
CA GLU A 22 6.30 5.35 1.74
C GLU A 22 6.78 5.53 3.19
N SER A 23 6.95 4.45 3.95
CA SER A 23 7.21 4.53 5.39
C SER A 23 8.20 3.51 5.93
N SER A 24 8.85 2.72 5.07
CA SER A 24 9.66 1.57 5.51
C SER A 24 8.88 0.60 6.41
N LEU A 25 7.57 0.44 6.17
CA LEU A 25 6.63 -0.33 6.98
C LEU A 25 6.44 0.18 8.42
N ILE A 26 6.81 1.43 8.70
CA ILE A 26 6.61 2.06 10.00
C ILE A 26 5.28 2.81 9.98
N ASN A 27 4.39 2.50 10.92
CA ASN A 27 3.13 3.24 11.03
C ASN A 27 3.36 4.62 11.67
N LEU A 28 3.61 5.63 10.83
CA LEU A 28 3.95 6.99 11.26
C LEU A 28 2.70 7.72 11.77
N THR A 29 2.54 7.77 13.10
CA THR A 29 1.37 8.38 13.77
C THR A 29 1.45 9.90 13.91
N ARG A 30 2.56 10.49 13.47
CA ARG A 30 2.78 11.94 13.38
C ARG A 30 3.08 12.30 11.94
N ALA A 31 2.60 13.46 11.50
CA ALA A 31 2.83 13.91 10.15
C ALA A 31 4.31 14.17 9.90
N THR A 32 4.81 13.66 8.79
CA THR A 32 6.23 13.69 8.40
C THR A 32 6.49 14.62 7.21
N ASN A 33 5.51 14.77 6.32
CA ASN A 33 5.51 15.71 5.21
C ASN A 33 4.08 16.22 5.00
N ALA A 34 3.88 17.55 5.03
CA ALA A 34 2.56 18.17 5.10
C ALA A 34 1.69 17.52 6.20
N ASP A 35 0.58 16.90 5.84
CA ASP A 35 -0.33 16.16 6.72
C ASP A 35 -0.35 14.64 6.43
N SER A 36 0.70 14.09 5.80
CA SER A 36 0.82 12.66 5.50
C SER A 36 0.98 11.80 6.75
N LEU A 37 0.22 10.70 6.84
CA LEU A 37 0.16 9.80 8.00
C LEU A 37 0.18 8.32 7.61
N GLY A 38 0.60 7.49 8.56
CA GLY A 38 0.47 6.04 8.52
C GLY A 38 1.35 5.33 7.50
N LEU A 39 1.07 4.03 7.29
CA LEU A 39 1.86 3.14 6.44
C LEU A 39 2.04 3.62 5.00
N PHE A 40 1.02 4.26 4.44
CA PHE A 40 0.97 4.68 3.04
C PHE A 40 1.18 6.20 2.85
N GLN A 41 1.51 6.92 3.93
CA GLN A 41 1.72 8.38 3.91
C GLN A 41 0.57 9.16 3.27
N GLN A 42 -0.65 8.70 3.51
CA GLN A 42 -1.89 9.27 2.99
C GLN A 42 -2.24 10.57 3.71
N ARG A 43 -2.98 11.46 3.04
CA ARG A 43 -3.26 12.82 3.54
C ARG A 43 -4.75 13.04 3.80
N PRO A 44 -5.15 13.47 5.00
CA PRO A 44 -6.53 13.87 5.28
C PRO A 44 -7.01 14.99 4.34
N SER A 45 -6.16 15.99 4.05
CA SER A 45 -6.46 17.08 3.12
C SER A 45 -6.74 16.63 1.69
N MET A 46 -6.33 15.41 1.31
CA MET A 46 -6.58 14.82 -0.01
C MET A 46 -7.75 13.83 0.00
N GLY A 47 -8.54 13.79 1.08
CA GLY A 47 -9.75 12.98 1.19
C GLY A 47 -9.52 11.50 1.51
N TRP A 48 -8.32 11.12 1.96
CA TRP A 48 -8.02 9.71 2.29
C TRP A 48 -8.67 9.22 3.59
N GLY A 49 -9.12 10.12 4.46
CA GLY A 49 -9.71 9.79 5.77
C GLY A 49 -9.30 10.79 6.85
N THR A 50 -9.76 10.57 8.07
CA THR A 50 -9.32 11.37 9.25
C THR A 50 -7.94 10.93 9.73
N PRO A 51 -7.20 11.76 10.49
CA PRO A 51 -5.92 11.34 11.07
C PRO A 51 -5.98 10.01 11.81
N ALA A 52 -7.00 9.81 12.65
CA ALA A 52 -7.19 8.56 13.40
C ALA A 52 -7.35 7.35 12.47
N GLN A 53 -8.10 7.51 11.38
CA GLN A 53 -8.27 6.48 10.36
C GLN A 53 -6.96 6.17 9.64
N LEU A 54 -6.18 7.18 9.27
CA LEU A 54 -4.92 6.96 8.53
C LEU A 54 -3.82 6.34 9.40
N THR A 55 -3.88 6.54 10.72
CA THR A 55 -2.99 5.87 11.68
C THR A 55 -3.46 4.48 12.10
N ASP A 56 -4.67 4.06 11.72
CA ASP A 56 -5.11 2.68 11.85
C ASP A 56 -4.62 1.87 10.62
N PRO A 57 -3.68 0.93 10.77
CA PRO A 57 -3.14 0.17 9.65
C PRO A 57 -4.22 -0.67 8.95
N VAL A 58 -5.29 -1.08 9.64
CA VAL A 58 -6.41 -1.82 9.04
C VAL A 58 -7.20 -0.92 8.10
N TYR A 59 -7.57 0.27 8.55
CA TYR A 59 -8.25 1.26 7.71
C TYR A 59 -7.36 1.65 6.52
N ALA A 60 -6.12 2.08 6.78
CA ALA A 60 -5.23 2.59 5.74
C ALA A 60 -4.96 1.54 4.65
N THR A 61 -4.77 0.27 5.03
CA THR A 61 -4.61 -0.83 4.07
C THR A 61 -5.88 -1.06 3.25
N ASN A 62 -7.07 -1.00 3.87
CA ASN A 62 -8.33 -1.15 3.15
C ASN A 62 -8.58 0.01 2.19
N ALA A 63 -8.27 1.25 2.59
CA ALA A 63 -8.36 2.43 1.74
C ALA A 63 -7.43 2.30 0.53
N PHE A 64 -6.16 1.91 0.75
CA PHE A 64 -5.20 1.65 -0.32
C PHE A 64 -5.70 0.57 -1.30
N LEU A 65 -6.18 -0.57 -0.79
CA LEU A 65 -6.68 -1.67 -1.63
C LEU A 65 -7.94 -1.30 -2.43
N SER A 66 -8.81 -0.46 -1.87
CA SER A 66 -9.95 0.11 -2.61
C SER A 66 -9.45 0.99 -3.76
N ALA A 67 -8.52 1.91 -3.48
CA ALA A 67 -7.92 2.78 -4.48
C ALA A 67 -7.19 1.99 -5.57
N LEU A 68 -6.45 0.94 -5.20
CA LEU A 68 -5.78 0.04 -6.15
C LEU A 68 -6.78 -0.57 -7.15
N LYS A 69 -7.89 -1.10 -6.65
CA LYS A 69 -8.94 -1.69 -7.48
C LYS A 69 -9.57 -0.65 -8.43
N SER A 70 -9.74 0.58 -7.96
CA SER A 70 -10.37 1.67 -8.74
C SER A 70 -9.43 2.31 -9.76
N TYR A 71 -8.16 2.53 -9.40
CA TYR A 71 -7.22 3.32 -10.21
C TYR A 71 -6.28 2.48 -11.06
N ALA A 72 -6.08 1.20 -10.72
CA ALA A 72 -5.23 0.28 -11.47
C ALA A 72 -5.98 -1.02 -11.78
N PRO A 73 -7.11 -1.03 -12.51
CA PRO A 73 -7.92 -2.23 -12.72
C PRO A 73 -7.13 -3.41 -13.36
N ASN A 74 -6.05 -3.10 -14.09
CA ASN A 74 -5.17 -4.06 -14.75
C ASN A 74 -3.91 -4.42 -13.92
N TYR A 75 -3.86 -4.06 -12.63
CA TYR A 75 -2.70 -4.27 -11.75
C TYR A 75 -2.13 -5.70 -11.77
N ARG A 76 -2.94 -6.70 -12.16
CA ARG A 76 -2.56 -8.11 -12.20
C ARG A 76 -1.58 -8.46 -13.32
N SER A 77 -1.52 -7.64 -14.37
CA SER A 77 -0.75 -7.90 -15.58
C SER A 77 0.19 -6.76 -15.94
N GLU A 78 0.45 -5.85 -15.00
CA GLU A 78 1.38 -4.73 -15.18
C GLU A 78 2.45 -4.75 -14.09
N ALA A 79 3.51 -3.99 -14.31
CA ALA A 79 4.57 -3.85 -13.32
C ALA A 79 4.03 -3.22 -12.02
N LEU A 80 4.46 -3.72 -10.87
CA LEU A 80 4.02 -3.27 -9.55
C LEU A 80 4.08 -1.75 -9.39
N TRP A 81 5.15 -1.13 -9.88
CA TRP A 81 5.34 0.32 -9.75
C TRP A 81 4.28 1.13 -10.48
N ARG A 82 3.72 0.61 -11.58
CA ARG A 82 2.63 1.28 -12.30
C ARG A 82 1.36 1.31 -11.44
N ALA A 83 1.03 0.15 -10.87
CA ALA A 83 -0.13 0.01 -10.00
C ALA A 83 0.00 0.87 -8.73
N ALA A 84 1.16 0.84 -8.07
CA ALA A 84 1.45 1.67 -6.90
C ALA A 84 1.41 3.16 -7.23
N GLN A 85 2.01 3.58 -8.34
CA GLN A 85 1.98 4.97 -8.79
C GLN A 85 0.56 5.44 -9.14
N ALA A 86 -0.28 4.59 -9.74
CA ALA A 86 -1.67 4.96 -10.05
C ALA A 86 -2.45 5.36 -8.78
N VAL A 87 -2.13 4.71 -7.65
CA VAL A 87 -2.72 4.99 -6.34
C VAL A 87 -2.08 6.20 -5.66
N GLN A 88 -0.75 6.20 -5.52
CA GLN A 88 -0.02 7.19 -4.71
C GLN A 88 0.24 8.51 -5.43
N ARG A 89 0.38 8.47 -6.76
CA ARG A 89 0.68 9.64 -7.61
C ARG A 89 1.90 10.43 -7.12
N SER A 90 2.99 9.73 -6.77
CA SER A 90 4.21 10.33 -6.25
C SER A 90 5.02 11.07 -7.33
N GLY A 91 6.00 11.88 -6.90
CA GLY A 91 6.99 12.50 -7.79
C GLY A 91 8.08 11.56 -8.30
N PHE A 92 8.13 10.31 -7.82
CA PHE A 92 9.14 9.31 -8.19
C PHE A 92 8.50 7.98 -8.61
N PRO A 93 7.84 7.92 -9.78
CA PRO A 93 6.97 6.80 -10.18
C PRO A 93 7.58 5.40 -10.07
N THR A 94 8.86 5.26 -10.39
CA THR A 94 9.54 3.95 -10.45
C THR A 94 10.14 3.52 -9.12
N ALA A 95 10.12 4.37 -8.08
CA ALA A 95 10.74 4.08 -6.79
C ALA A 95 10.14 2.84 -6.10
N TYR A 96 8.89 2.49 -6.39
CA TYR A 96 8.25 1.28 -5.86
C TYR A 96 8.88 -0.02 -6.39
N ALA A 97 9.48 0.00 -7.59
CA ALA A 97 9.99 -1.20 -8.25
C ALA A 97 11.09 -1.91 -7.45
N GLN A 98 11.90 -1.15 -6.71
CA GLN A 98 13.00 -1.70 -5.91
C GLN A 98 12.53 -2.64 -4.79
N TRP A 99 11.28 -2.50 -4.35
CA TRP A 99 10.72 -3.26 -3.23
C TRP A 99 9.99 -4.53 -3.65
N GLU A 100 9.74 -4.73 -4.95
CA GLU A 100 8.89 -5.83 -5.44
C GLU A 100 9.38 -7.20 -4.98
N ALA A 101 10.67 -7.50 -5.14
CA ALA A 101 11.23 -8.79 -4.74
C ALA A 101 11.17 -9.01 -3.22
N GLN A 102 11.41 -7.98 -2.41
CA GLN A 102 11.36 -8.10 -0.96
C GLN A 102 9.92 -8.24 -0.46
N ALA A 103 9.00 -7.45 -0.98
CA ALA A 103 7.57 -7.54 -0.66
C ALA A 103 7.01 -8.92 -1.01
N ALA A 104 7.37 -9.48 -2.17
CA ALA A 104 6.97 -10.83 -2.57
C ALA A 104 7.43 -11.89 -1.56
N ARG A 105 8.70 -11.84 -1.13
CA ARG A 105 9.23 -12.76 -0.11
C ARG A 105 8.49 -12.63 1.23
N MET A 106 8.21 -11.41 1.67
CA MET A 106 7.48 -11.18 2.93
C MET A 106 6.06 -11.73 2.86
N VAL A 107 5.33 -11.48 1.78
CA VAL A 107 3.97 -12.01 1.58
C VAL A 107 3.99 -13.53 1.55
N GLN A 108 4.95 -14.15 0.86
CA GLN A 108 5.10 -15.60 0.81
C GLN A 108 5.37 -16.20 2.20
N ALA A 109 6.26 -15.58 2.99
CA ALA A 109 6.56 -16.03 4.36
C ALA A 109 5.33 -15.95 5.28
N LEU A 110 4.51 -14.89 5.15
CA LEU A 110 3.27 -14.74 5.92
C LEU A 110 2.23 -15.82 5.57
N ILE A 111 2.14 -16.22 4.29
CA ILE A 111 1.27 -17.32 3.86
C ILE A 111 1.76 -18.65 4.41
N ALA A 112 3.07 -18.93 4.31
CA ALA A 112 3.66 -20.17 4.79
C ALA A 112 3.47 -20.35 6.31
N ASN A 113 3.46 -19.25 7.06
CA ASN A 113 3.22 -19.22 8.51
C ASN A 113 1.73 -19.08 8.89
N GLY A 114 0.80 -19.25 7.94
CA GLY A 114 -0.65 -19.30 8.20
C GLY A 114 -1.34 -17.97 8.51
N SER A 115 -0.72 -16.82 8.20
CA SER A 115 -1.16 -15.50 8.70
C SER A 115 -1.95 -14.62 7.71
N VAL A 116 -2.61 -15.16 6.68
CA VAL A 116 -3.38 -14.34 5.69
C VAL A 116 -4.66 -14.94 5.10
#